data_AF-A0A1W9N2E1-F1
#
_entry.id   AF-A0A1W9N2E1-F1
#
_cell.length_a   1.000
_cell.length_b   1.000
_cell.length_c   1.000
_cell.angle_alpha   90.00
_cell.angle_beta   90.00
_cell.angle_gamma   90.00
#
_symmetry.space_group_name_H-M   'P 1'
#
loop_
_entity.id
_entity.type
_entity.pdbx_description
1 polymer ?
#
loop_
_entity_poly.entity_id
_entity_poly.type
_entity_poly.pdbx_seq_one_letter_code
_entity_poly.pdbx_strand_id
1 'polypeptide(L)'
;MVKYQDIIEAKELLNLPERASMEEIKSSYRKLVSQWHPDRCNEENSDKCNEMTKKIIDSYNTVIVYCNQYKYSFAKEEIKRYLSDEEWWFERFGDDPLWGNSNKPK
;
A
#
# COMPACT_ATOMS: atom_id res chain seq x y z
N MET A 1 17.73 12.73 0.63
CA MET A 1 17.71 11.55 -0.25
C MET A 1 17.58 10.35 0.66
N VAL A 2 16.51 9.56 0.52
CA VAL A 2 16.28 8.37 1.35
C VAL A 2 17.24 7.26 0.89
N LYS A 3 17.93 6.59 1.81
CA LYS A 3 18.83 5.50 1.46
C LYS A 3 18.06 4.18 1.40
N TYR A 4 18.63 3.21 0.69
CA TYR A 4 18.07 1.86 0.59
C TYR A 4 17.83 1.22 1.98
N GLN A 5 18.82 1.32 2.86
CA GLN A 5 18.75 0.75 4.20
C GLN A 5 17.60 1.35 5.03
N ASP A 6 17.40 2.67 4.96
CA ASP A 6 16.32 3.37 5.66
C ASP A 6 14.94 2.86 5.22
N ILE A 7 14.78 2.50 3.93
CA ILE A 7 13.52 1.97 3.38
C ILE A 7 13.27 0.55 3.90
N ILE A 8 14.29 -0.30 3.94
CA ILE A 8 14.16 -1.68 4.42
C ILE A 8 13.80 -1.70 5.90
N GLU A 9 14.51 -0.91 6.72
CA GLU A 9 14.21 -0.79 8.15
C GLU A 9 12.81 -0.23 8.39
N ALA A 10 12.40 0.80 7.62
CA ALA A 10 11.05 1.35 7.72
C ALA A 10 9.98 0.34 7.28
N LYS A 11 10.23 -0.46 6.24
CA LYS A 11 9.34 -1.53 5.79
C LYS A 11 9.13 -2.57 6.89
N GLU A 12 10.22 -3.01 7.52
CA GLU A 12 10.20 -3.99 8.60
C GLU A 12 9.49 -3.45 9.84
N LEU A 13 9.78 -2.21 10.26
CA LEU A 13 9.12 -1.58 11.41
C LEU A 13 7.60 -1.43 11.18
N LEU A 14 7.19 -1.08 9.96
CA LEU A 14 5.79 -0.94 9.59
C LEU A 14 5.11 -2.27 9.25
N ASN A 15 5.80 -3.41 9.39
CA ASN A 15 5.29 -4.75 9.04
C ASN A 15 4.69 -4.80 7.62
N LEU A 16 5.36 -4.17 6.66
CA LEU A 16 4.88 -4.13 5.28
C LEU A 16 5.39 -5.33 4.48
N PRO A 17 4.54 -5.92 3.62
CA PRO A 17 4.98 -6.94 2.67
C PRO A 17 5.94 -6.33 1.62
N GLU A 18 6.57 -7.20 0.82
CA GLU A 18 7.47 -6.76 -0.27
C GLU A 18 6.75 -5.87 -1.31
N ARG A 19 5.46 -6.12 -1.53
CA ARG A 19 4.57 -5.30 -2.35
C ARG A 19 3.39 -4.85 -1.51
N ALA A 20 3.26 -3.56 -1.31
CA ALA A 20 2.17 -2.94 -0.59
C ALA A 20 1.58 -1.77 -1.39
N SER A 21 0.26 -1.67 -1.39
CA SER A 21 -0.48 -0.51 -1.86
C SER A 21 -0.39 0.64 -0.85
N MET A 22 -0.68 1.85 -1.32
CA MET A 22 -0.75 3.03 -0.46
C MET A 22 -1.79 2.87 0.66
N GLU A 23 -2.87 2.13 0.40
CA GLU A 23 -3.90 1.83 1.40
C GLU A 23 -3.38 0.89 2.50
N GLU A 24 -2.68 -0.18 2.13
CA GLU A 24 -2.07 -1.11 3.08
C GLU A 24 -1.01 -0.41 3.95
N ILE A 25 -0.19 0.46 3.36
CA ILE A 25 0.80 1.27 4.09
C ILE A 25 0.12 2.13 5.15
N LYS A 26 -0.92 2.88 4.75
CA LYS A 26 -1.71 3.73 5.68
C LYS A 26 -2.42 2.90 6.74
N SER A 27 -2.94 1.73 6.38
CA SER A 27 -3.63 0.83 7.29
C SER A 27 -2.69 0.31 8.37
N SER A 28 -1.50 -0.17 7.98
CA SER A 28 -0.49 -0.64 8.93
C SER A 28 -0.02 0.46 9.88
N TYR A 29 0.27 1.65 9.33
CA TYR A 29 0.63 2.82 10.13
C TYR A 29 -0.43 3.15 11.19
N ARG A 30 -1.71 3.25 10.80
CA ARG A 30 -2.80 3.54 11.75
C ARG A 30 -2.92 2.48 12.85
N LYS A 31 -2.76 1.20 12.49
CA LYS A 31 -2.77 0.08 13.46
C LYS A 31 -1.63 0.22 14.48
N LEU A 32 -0.41 0.48 14.01
CA LEU A 32 0.76 0.62 14.87
C LEU A 32 0.68 1.86 15.76
N VAL A 33 0.27 3.01 15.22
CA VAL A 33 0.03 4.21 16.05
C VAL A 33 -1.02 3.93 17.10
N SER A 34 -2.15 3.30 16.75
CA SER A 34 -3.18 2.95 17.74
C SER A 34 -2.69 1.97 18.81
N GLN A 35 -1.66 1.17 18.54
CA GLN A 35 -1.08 0.24 19.49
C GLN A 35 -0.09 0.92 20.44
N TRP A 36 0.73 1.82 19.91
CA TRP A 36 1.84 2.45 20.65
C TRP A 36 1.54 3.88 21.13
N HIS A 37 0.36 4.42 20.84
CA HIS A 37 -0.01 5.79 21.20
C HIS A 37 0.19 6.02 22.71
N PRO A 38 0.86 7.12 23.12
CA PRO A 38 1.14 7.39 24.53
C PRO A 38 -0.12 7.39 25.40
N ASP A 39 -1.25 7.91 24.91
CA ASP A 39 -2.53 7.90 25.63
C ASP A 39 -3.06 6.49 25.98
N ARG A 40 -2.58 5.45 25.31
CA ARG A 40 -2.99 4.05 25.55
C ARG A 40 -1.97 3.28 26.38
N CYS A 41 -0.85 3.88 26.72
CA CYS A 41 0.22 3.22 27.46
C CYS A 41 0.17 3.54 28.95
N ASN A 42 0.39 2.53 29.77
CA ASN A 42 0.52 2.69 31.21
C ASN A 42 1.77 3.52 31.54
N GLU A 43 1.76 4.23 32.68
CA GLU A 43 2.85 5.12 33.10
C GLU A 43 4.24 4.45 33.10
N GLU A 44 4.34 3.17 33.49
CA GLU A 44 5.60 2.40 33.44
C GLU A 44 6.20 2.22 32.04
N ASN A 45 5.39 2.33 30.98
CA ASN A 45 5.83 2.12 29.59
C ASN A 45 5.70 3.39 28.74
N SER A 46 5.40 4.54 29.34
CA SER A 46 5.16 5.80 28.63
C SER A 46 6.34 6.20 27.74
N ASP A 47 7.57 6.11 28.26
CA ASP A 47 8.79 6.43 27.51
C ASP A 47 8.99 5.52 26.30
N LYS A 48 8.76 4.21 26.46
CA LYS A 48 8.86 3.24 25.35
C LYS A 48 7.81 3.50 24.28
N CYS A 49 6.59 3.84 24.69
CA CYS A 49 5.51 4.15 23.76
C CYS A 49 5.75 5.44 22.98
N ASN A 50 6.31 6.46 23.63
CA ASN A 50 6.74 7.68 22.95
C ASN A 50 7.85 7.41 21.94
N GLU A 51 8.87 6.63 22.34
CA GLU A 51 9.98 6.26 21.45
C GLU A 51 9.48 5.46 20.23
N MET A 52 8.64 4.45 20.46
CA MET A 52 8.08 3.62 19.39
C MET A 52 7.17 4.42 18.46
N THR A 53 6.30 5.28 19.00
CA THR A 53 5.43 6.15 18.19
C THR A 53 6.26 7.06 17.30
N LYS A 54 7.34 7.66 17.83
CA LYS A 54 8.25 8.48 17.03
C LYS A 54 8.90 7.68 15.90
N LYS A 55 9.43 6.49 16.19
CA LYS A 55 10.01 5.59 15.17
C LYS A 55 8.99 5.24 14.09
N ILE A 56 7.74 4.91 14.47
CA ILE A 56 6.67 4.59 13.52
C ILE A 56 6.37 5.77 12.59
N ILE A 57 6.30 6.99 13.14
CA ILE A 57 6.07 8.22 12.35
C ILE A 57 7.23 8.46 11.37
N ASP A 58 8.47 8.34 11.84
CA ASP A 58 9.66 8.56 11.02
C ASP A 58 9.77 7.53 9.88
N SER A 59 9.52 6.25 10.18
CA SER A 59 9.47 5.19 9.17
C SER A 59 8.35 5.40 8.15
N TYR A 60 7.16 5.81 8.60
CA TYR A 60 6.06 6.14 7.70
C TYR A 60 6.43 7.27 6.74
N ASN A 61 7.02 8.35 7.25
CA ASN A 61 7.49 9.46 6.42
C ASN A 61 8.52 9.00 5.40
N THR A 62 9.45 8.14 5.79
CA THR A 62 10.49 7.59 4.92
C THR A 62 9.89 6.79 3.76
N VAL A 63 8.95 5.90 4.05
CA VAL A 63 8.23 5.12 3.01
C VAL A 63 7.42 6.03 2.10
N ILE A 64 6.71 7.03 2.64
CA ILE A 64 5.93 7.97 1.84
C ILE A 64 6.81 8.79 0.90
N VAL A 65 7.96 9.28 1.36
CA VAL A 65 8.91 9.99 0.51
C VAL A 65 9.39 9.09 -0.63
N TYR A 66 9.74 7.84 -0.33
CA TYR A 66 10.12 6.86 -1.35
C TYR A 66 8.99 6.62 -2.37
N CYS A 67 7.76 6.36 -1.90
CA CYS A 67 6.62 6.11 -2.76
C CYS A 67 6.26 7.33 -3.64
N ASN A 68 6.38 8.54 -3.12
CA ASN A 68 6.08 9.77 -3.85
C ASN A 68 7.12 10.09 -4.95
N GLN A 69 8.32 9.52 -4.86
CA GLN A 69 9.34 9.65 -5.92
C GLN A 69 9.10 8.69 -7.08
N TYR A 70 8.27 7.66 -6.89
CA TYR A 70 7.97 6.68 -7.91
C TYR A 70 7.03 7.27 -8.98
N LYS A 71 7.43 7.17 -10.24
CA LYS A 71 6.60 7.59 -11.38
C LYS A 71 5.67 6.45 -11.78
N TYR A 72 4.38 6.70 -11.67
CA TYR A 72 3.36 5.76 -12.14
C TYR A 72 3.41 5.62 -13.67
N SER A 73 3.35 4.39 -14.15
CA SER A 73 3.20 4.10 -15.58
C SER A 73 1.71 3.95 -15.90
N PHE A 74 1.25 4.69 -16.90
CA PHE A 74 -0.09 4.54 -17.48
C PHE A 74 -0.05 3.76 -18.80
N ALA A 75 1.03 3.02 -19.07
CA ALA A 75 1.09 2.12 -20.21
C ALA A 75 0.03 1.02 -20.08
N LYS A 76 -0.57 0.62 -21.20
CA LYS A 76 -1.65 -0.38 -21.23
C LYS A 76 -1.23 -1.68 -20.55
N GLU A 77 0.01 -2.12 -20.79
CA GLU A 77 0.57 -3.34 -20.24
C GLU A 77 0.74 -3.30 -18.72
N GLU A 78 1.03 -2.12 -18.16
CA GLU A 78 1.13 -1.93 -16.72
C GLU A 78 -0.26 -1.94 -16.08
N ILE A 79 -1.21 -1.19 -16.65
CA ILE A 79 -2.58 -1.13 -16.16
C ILE A 79 -3.20 -2.54 -16.15
N LYS A 80 -2.96 -3.34 -17.21
CA LYS A 80 -3.43 -4.73 -17.30
C LYS A 80 -2.99 -5.64 -16.16
N ARG A 81 -1.86 -5.36 -15.50
CA ARG A 81 -1.37 -6.16 -14.37
C ARG A 81 -2.21 -5.96 -13.11
N TYR A 82 -2.95 -4.86 -13.04
CA TYR A 82 -3.73 -4.45 -11.89
C TYR A 82 -5.23 -4.33 -12.22
N LEU A 83 -5.65 -4.69 -13.44
CA LEU A 83 -7.06 -4.80 -13.78
C LEU A 83 -7.75 -5.76 -12.82
N SER A 84 -9.00 -5.45 -12.51
CA SER A 84 -9.86 -6.40 -11.80
C SER A 84 -10.04 -7.67 -12.63
N ASP A 85 -10.34 -8.78 -11.95
CA ASP A 85 -10.67 -10.05 -12.61
C ASP A 85 -11.83 -9.88 -13.62
N GLU A 86 -12.78 -8.98 -13.31
CA GLU A 86 -13.92 -8.64 -14.16
C GLU A 86 -13.50 -7.91 -15.43
N GLU A 87 -12.67 -6.87 -15.33
CA GLU A 87 -12.19 -6.12 -16.50
C GLU A 87 -11.27 -6.97 -17.39
N TRP A 88 -10.43 -7.81 -16.78
CA TRP A 88 -9.61 -8.76 -17.51
C TRP A 88 -10.48 -9.76 -18.28
N TRP A 89 -11.50 -10.32 -17.63
CA TRP A 89 -12.42 -11.27 -18.24
C TRP A 89 -13.18 -10.61 -19.38
N PHE A 90 -13.69 -9.40 -19.18
CA PHE A 90 -14.40 -8.65 -20.21
C PHE A 90 -13.50 -8.30 -21.41
N GLU A 91 -12.26 -7.88 -21.20
CA GLU A 91 -11.33 -7.60 -22.31
C GLU A 91 -11.04 -8.86 -23.15
N ARG A 92 -11.01 -10.04 -22.51
CA ARG A 92 -10.68 -11.30 -23.18
C ARG A 92 -11.88 -12.00 -23.81
N PHE A 93 -13.06 -11.89 -23.21
CA PHE A 93 -14.24 -12.70 -23.57
C PHE A 93 -15.52 -11.88 -23.81
N GLY A 94 -15.50 -10.55 -23.62
CA GLY A 94 -16.70 -9.70 -23.72
C GLY A 94 -17.30 -9.59 -25.14
N ASP A 95 -16.52 -9.92 -26.18
CA ASP A 95 -16.96 -10.02 -27.58
C ASP A 95 -17.16 -11.48 -28.04
N ASP A 96 -17.03 -12.48 -27.15
CA ASP A 96 -17.20 -13.89 -27.50
C ASP A 96 -18.69 -14.18 -27.82
N PRO A 97 -19.05 -14.87 -28.90
CA PRO A 97 -20.46 -15.15 -29.22
C PRO A 97 -21.21 -15.97 -28.16
N LEU A 98 -20.51 -16.74 -27.32
CA LEU A 98 -21.10 -17.58 -26.27
C LEU A 98 -21.20 -16.86 -24.92
N TRP A 99 -20.36 -15.86 -24.67
CA TRP A 99 -20.20 -15.22 -23.34
C TRP A 99 -20.28 -13.69 -23.36
N GLY A 100 -20.15 -13.09 -24.54
CA GLY A 100 -20.22 -11.66 -24.82
C GLY A 100 -21.60 -11.21 -25.26
N ASN A 101 -21.79 -9.89 -25.28
CA ASN A 101 -23.11 -9.30 -25.51
C ASN A 101 -23.54 -9.55 -26.97
N SER A 102 -24.47 -10.49 -27.18
CA SER A 102 -24.97 -10.94 -28.48
C SER A 102 -25.86 -9.93 -29.22
N ASN A 103 -25.94 -8.69 -28.75
CA ASN A 103 -26.71 -7.62 -29.36
C ASN A 103 -25.79 -6.52 -29.94
N LYS A 104 -25.24 -6.77 -31.13
CA LYS A 104 -24.82 -5.67 -32.03
C LYS A 104 -26.00 -5.36 -32.97
N PRO A 105 -26.66 -4.19 -32.86
CA PRO A 105 -27.64 -3.77 -33.86
C PRO A 105 -26.92 -3.52 -35.19
N LYS A 106 -27.55 -4.00 -36.28
CA LYS A 106 -27.10 -3.88 -37.67
C LYS A 106 -27.00 -2.43 -38.13
#